data_AF-A8ZYI7-F1
#
_entry.id   AF-A8ZYI7-F1
#
_cell.length_a   1.000
_cell.length_b   1.000
_cell.length_c   1.000
_cell.angle_alpha   90.00
_cell.angle_beta   90.00
_cell.angle_gamma   90.00
#
_symmetry.space_group_name_H-M   'P 1'
#
loop_
_entity.id
_entity.type
_entity.pdbx_description
1 polymer ?
#
loop_
_entity_poly.entity_id
_entity_poly.type
_entity_poly.pdbx_seq_one_letter_code
_entity_poly.pdbx_strand_id
1 'polypeptide(L)'
;MTTLKKNKNNQLSEESVPTQEAADQEDQMVTDGVDPDVTSVETPTAELPPDVTKEPRNGEEVHLDAFHGDPDMTIAYLRVSDDDGPLHGNPDLEQRVKNFINQHADGAGIAENEIDEKLSQIKELVGQYSAVVTRSEAFCAGVITKYRLREAMLLNIAKQLIKKKGLTWEEHFNANYPESSRRSAQDYMRLAKIPRIIGYAVFGKERLLEIIRAIKPAESDDPIGAFLLQNDINFTPDDDDLSDITELKTKVDAALVMEKVQSIAQKNGVDLEVDPQKIEMLIALGKEPSDSLLKKMVTMQKFGGDANAYLDEICMNGGADVHVAGSSVTAESLPTIIARVKSIREHISDDASLLDQIKLQDIEALEGEIAALKQLKNNQ
;
A
#
# COMPACT_ATOMS: atom_id res chain seq x y z
N MET A 1 -57.65 -10.13 -35.32
CA MET A 1 -57.02 -9.44 -34.18
C MET A 1 -55.51 -9.68 -34.31
N THR A 2 -54.76 -9.06 -35.24
CA THR A 2 -54.31 -7.63 -35.28
C THR A 2 -53.72 -7.21 -33.93
N THR A 3 -52.45 -6.85 -33.75
CA THR A 3 -51.52 -6.07 -34.60
C THR A 3 -50.05 -6.27 -34.17
N LEU A 4 -49.15 -6.27 -35.17
CA LEU A 4 -47.72 -5.92 -35.09
C LEU A 4 -47.52 -4.41 -34.83
N LYS A 5 -46.41 -4.04 -34.16
CA LYS A 5 -45.66 -2.75 -34.22
C LYS A 5 -44.44 -2.87 -33.28
N LYS A 6 -43.26 -2.30 -33.50
CA LYS A 6 -42.55 -1.71 -34.65
C LYS A 6 -41.11 -1.48 -34.20
N ASN A 7 -40.19 -1.67 -35.12
CA ASN A 7 -38.76 -1.33 -35.10
C ASN A 7 -38.47 0.16 -34.86
N LYS A 8 -37.27 0.49 -34.32
CA LYS A 8 -36.46 1.62 -34.82
C LYS A 8 -34.98 1.57 -34.38
N ASN A 9 -34.12 1.40 -35.37
CA ASN A 9 -32.72 1.81 -35.44
C ASN A 9 -32.54 3.31 -35.10
N ASN A 10 -31.36 3.69 -34.62
CA ASN A 10 -30.81 5.00 -34.93
C ASN A 10 -29.31 4.90 -35.27
N GLN A 11 -28.96 5.53 -36.39
CA GLN A 11 -27.65 5.55 -37.04
C GLN A 11 -26.74 6.60 -36.42
N LEU A 12 -25.44 6.28 -36.39
CA LEU A 12 -24.33 7.22 -36.28
C LEU A 12 -24.14 7.93 -37.63
N SER A 13 -23.91 9.23 -37.58
CA SER A 13 -23.41 10.02 -38.70
C SER A 13 -22.17 10.79 -38.25
N GLU A 14 -21.11 10.61 -39.03
CA GLU A 14 -19.87 11.39 -39.07
C GLU A 14 -20.11 12.81 -39.62
N GLU A 15 -19.01 13.58 -39.64
CA GLU A 15 -18.75 14.93 -40.20
C GLU A 15 -18.59 16.01 -39.12
N SER A 16 -17.66 16.95 -39.18
CA SER A 16 -16.43 17.16 -39.95
C SER A 16 -15.82 18.46 -39.39
N VAL A 17 -14.49 18.56 -39.39
CA VAL A 17 -13.70 19.76 -39.03
C VAL A 17 -13.97 20.91 -40.01
N PRO A 18 -13.89 22.17 -39.55
CA PRO A 18 -12.98 23.10 -40.21
C PRO A 18 -12.15 23.97 -39.25
N THR A 19 -10.93 24.26 -39.69
CA THR A 19 -9.96 25.21 -39.12
C THR A 19 -10.13 26.58 -39.79
N GLN A 20 -10.03 27.68 -39.03
CA GLN A 20 -9.39 28.98 -39.36
C GLN A 20 -9.65 29.95 -38.19
N GLU A 21 -8.63 30.42 -37.45
CA GLU A 21 -7.72 31.55 -37.70
C GLU A 21 -8.31 32.95 -37.36
N ALA A 22 -7.73 33.54 -36.29
CA ALA A 22 -7.54 34.94 -35.91
C ALA A 22 -8.63 36.02 -36.15
N ALA A 23 -9.03 36.70 -35.06
CA ALA A 23 -9.19 38.16 -35.04
C ALA A 23 -9.20 38.70 -33.60
N ASP A 24 -8.32 39.67 -33.37
CA ASP A 24 -8.28 40.59 -32.24
C ASP A 24 -9.63 41.29 -32.02
N GLN A 25 -10.03 41.45 -30.75
CA GLN A 25 -10.79 42.63 -30.33
C GLN A 25 -10.59 42.87 -28.83
N GLU A 26 -9.96 44.01 -28.56
CA GLU A 26 -9.83 44.67 -27.28
C GLU A 26 -11.22 44.92 -26.69
N ASP A 27 -11.45 44.49 -25.45
CA ASP A 27 -12.58 44.97 -24.65
C ASP A 27 -12.01 45.61 -23.38
N GLN A 28 -12.06 46.94 -23.36
CA GLN A 28 -11.71 47.79 -22.23
C GLN A 28 -12.79 47.63 -21.16
N MET A 29 -12.57 46.71 -20.21
CA MET A 29 -13.30 46.73 -18.95
C MET A 29 -12.61 47.65 -17.96
N VAL A 30 -13.27 48.79 -17.77
CA VAL A 30 -13.13 49.72 -16.64
C VAL A 30 -13.28 48.92 -15.35
N THR A 31 -12.17 48.66 -14.65
CA THR A 31 -12.20 48.19 -13.27
C THR A 31 -12.23 49.41 -12.37
N ASP A 32 -13.41 49.71 -11.83
CA ASP A 32 -13.57 50.63 -10.72
C ASP A 32 -12.70 50.16 -9.54
N GLY A 33 -11.96 51.12 -8.99
CA GLY A 33 -11.05 50.92 -7.87
C GLY A 33 -11.77 50.39 -6.65
N VAL A 34 -11.45 49.15 -6.28
CA VAL A 34 -11.53 48.68 -4.91
C VAL A 34 -10.09 48.60 -4.45
N ASP A 35 -9.65 49.55 -3.64
CA ASP A 35 -8.41 49.45 -2.86
C ASP A 35 -8.49 48.16 -2.04
N PRO A 36 -7.66 47.14 -2.32
CA PRO A 36 -7.42 46.12 -1.34
C PRO A 36 -6.38 46.75 -0.40
N ASP A 37 -6.87 47.37 0.67
CA ASP A 37 -6.08 47.64 1.88
C ASP A 37 -5.71 46.27 2.49
N VAL A 38 -4.79 45.59 1.80
CA VAL A 38 -4.05 44.44 2.30
C VAL A 38 -3.14 45.04 3.34
N THR A 39 -3.68 45.17 4.55
CA THR A 39 -2.87 45.21 5.75
C THR A 39 -1.94 44.01 5.67
N SER A 40 -0.68 44.29 5.32
CA SER A 40 0.41 43.34 5.39
C SER A 40 0.45 42.89 6.84
N VAL A 41 -0.09 41.71 7.11
CA VAL A 41 0.11 41.03 8.38
C VAL A 41 1.61 40.81 8.42
N GLU A 42 2.32 41.64 9.18
CA GLU A 42 3.73 41.42 9.48
C GLU A 42 3.83 40.02 10.07
N THR A 43 4.34 39.08 9.26
CA THR A 43 4.55 37.72 9.70
C THR A 43 5.51 37.81 10.89
N PRO A 44 5.14 37.30 12.08
CA PRO A 44 6.02 37.38 13.23
C PRO A 44 7.35 36.73 12.86
N THR A 45 8.43 37.51 12.87
CA THR A 45 9.78 36.96 12.75
C THR A 45 9.96 36.09 13.99
N ALA A 46 9.82 34.76 13.88
CA ALA A 46 10.05 33.91 15.03
C ALA A 46 11.49 34.08 15.45
N GLU A 47 11.69 34.55 16.68
CA GLU A 47 13.01 34.65 17.26
C GLU A 47 13.57 33.23 17.38
N LEU A 48 14.76 33.02 16.80
CA LEU A 48 15.49 31.76 16.93
C LEU A 48 15.75 31.48 18.42
N PRO A 49 15.84 30.20 18.83
CA PRO A 49 16.28 29.87 20.19
C PRO A 49 17.61 30.57 20.53
N PRO A 50 17.87 30.88 21.81
CA PRO A 50 19.01 31.72 22.23
C PRO A 50 20.39 31.22 21.75
N ASP A 51 20.52 29.90 21.57
CA ASP A 51 21.77 29.23 21.21
C ASP A 51 21.84 28.83 19.73
N VAL A 52 20.89 29.26 18.89
CA VAL A 52 20.81 28.91 17.47
C VAL A 52 21.17 30.09 16.59
N THR A 53 22.22 29.92 15.78
CA THR A 53 22.61 30.87 14.72
C THR A 53 22.08 30.44 13.36
N LYS A 54 22.12 31.34 12.38
CA LYS A 54 21.79 30.99 10.97
C LYS A 54 22.80 30.03 10.32
N GLU A 55 24.04 30.08 10.79
CA GLU A 55 25.13 29.24 10.32
C GLU A 55 25.01 27.80 10.85
N PRO A 56 25.36 26.77 10.05
CA PRO A 56 25.39 25.38 10.49
C PRO A 56 26.32 25.15 11.70
N ARG A 57 25.87 24.38 12.69
CA ARG A 57 26.66 24.02 13.88
C ARG A 57 27.52 22.77 13.67
N ASN A 58 27.14 21.91 12.73
CA ASN A 58 27.82 20.66 12.42
C ASN A 58 27.65 20.29 10.93
N GLY A 59 28.26 19.18 10.49
CA GLY A 59 28.23 18.73 9.10
C GLY A 59 26.90 18.15 8.61
N GLU A 60 25.94 17.91 9.51
CA GLU A 60 24.59 17.44 9.19
C GLU A 60 23.62 18.63 8.97
N GLU A 61 24.04 19.85 9.33
CA GLU A 61 23.21 21.03 9.26
C GLU A 61 23.35 21.83 7.95
N VAL A 62 22.22 22.35 7.45
CA VAL A 62 22.15 23.34 6.37
C VAL A 62 22.00 24.75 6.93
N HIS A 63 22.37 25.74 6.12
CA HIS A 63 22.22 27.14 6.48
C HIS A 63 20.73 27.54 6.55
N LEU A 64 20.30 28.17 7.65
CA LEU A 64 18.87 28.43 7.90
C LEU A 64 18.22 29.41 6.90
N ASP A 65 19.01 30.24 6.21
CA ASP A 65 18.49 31.10 5.13
C ASP A 65 17.88 30.30 3.96
N ALA A 66 18.18 28.99 3.84
CA ALA A 66 17.52 28.11 2.87
C ALA A 66 16.00 28.01 3.08
N PHE A 67 15.50 28.36 4.27
CA PHE A 67 14.07 28.36 4.59
C PHE A 67 13.39 29.72 4.35
N HIS A 68 14.10 30.70 3.77
CA HIS A 68 13.55 32.02 3.40
C HIS A 68 12.84 32.76 4.55
N GLY A 69 13.25 32.52 5.80
CA GLY A 69 12.64 33.12 6.98
C GLY A 69 11.32 32.49 7.42
N ASP A 70 10.95 31.32 6.89
CA ASP A 70 9.79 30.56 7.37
C ASP A 70 10.08 29.98 8.78
N PRO A 71 9.39 30.49 9.81
CA PRO A 71 9.66 30.10 11.19
C PRO A 71 9.24 28.65 11.49
N ASP A 72 8.15 28.18 10.88
CA ASP A 72 7.61 26.84 11.13
C ASP A 72 8.54 25.78 10.51
N MET A 73 9.02 26.04 9.30
CA MET A 73 10.02 25.20 8.64
C MET A 73 11.33 25.19 9.42
N THR A 74 11.77 26.35 9.92
CA THR A 74 13.00 26.45 10.72
C THR A 74 12.89 25.65 12.01
N ILE A 75 11.78 25.78 12.75
CA ILE A 75 11.55 25.02 13.99
C ILE A 75 11.46 23.52 13.71
N ALA A 76 10.75 23.12 12.65
CA ALA A 76 10.63 21.72 12.26
C ALA A 76 11.98 21.12 11.88
N TYR A 77 12.79 21.86 11.11
CA TYR A 77 14.13 21.47 10.72
C TYR A 77 15.05 21.29 11.94
N LEU A 78 15.09 22.29 12.84
CA LEU A 78 15.93 22.23 14.03
C LEU A 78 15.58 21.03 14.92
N ARG A 79 14.30 20.69 15.07
CA ARG A 79 13.88 19.48 15.81
C ARG A 79 14.41 18.19 15.21
N VAL A 80 14.65 18.14 13.91
CA VAL A 80 15.22 16.97 13.22
C VAL A 80 16.74 16.98 13.36
N SER A 81 17.40 18.10 13.10
CA SER A 81 18.86 18.19 13.21
C SER A 81 19.38 18.06 14.65
N ASP A 82 18.58 18.49 15.63
CA ASP A 82 18.90 18.38 17.05
C ASP A 82 18.54 17.01 17.66
N ASP A 83 17.87 16.11 16.91
CA ASP A 83 17.53 14.79 17.43
C ASP A 83 18.78 13.90 17.49
N ASP A 84 19.32 13.74 18.69
CA ASP A 84 20.46 12.86 18.97
C ASP A 84 20.01 11.52 19.56
N GLY A 85 18.95 10.95 18.98
CA GLY A 85 18.33 9.70 19.42
C GLY A 85 17.18 9.74 20.41
N PRO A 86 16.70 10.88 20.99
CA PRO A 86 15.45 10.91 21.76
C PRO A 86 14.24 10.37 20.99
N LEU A 87 14.12 10.62 19.68
CA LEU A 87 13.00 10.13 18.88
C LEU A 87 12.89 8.61 18.89
N HIS A 88 14.04 7.92 18.82
CA HIS A 88 14.11 6.46 18.85
C HIS A 88 14.40 5.86 20.23
N GLY A 89 14.58 6.72 21.23
CA GLY A 89 14.74 6.36 22.63
C GLY A 89 16.09 5.74 22.98
N ASN A 90 17.10 5.85 22.11
CA ASN A 90 18.43 5.28 22.35
C ASN A 90 19.59 6.24 21.97
N PRO A 91 19.80 7.34 22.73
CA PRO A 91 20.86 8.30 22.45
C PRO A 91 22.27 7.68 22.41
N ASP A 92 22.54 6.67 23.25
CA ASP A 92 23.83 5.99 23.27
C ASP A 92 24.13 5.26 21.95
N LEU A 93 23.11 4.62 21.36
CA LEU A 93 23.24 3.98 20.05
C LEU A 93 23.44 5.00 18.93
N GLU A 94 22.72 6.13 18.97
CA GLU A 94 22.90 7.24 18.02
C GLU A 94 24.35 7.71 18.03
N GLN A 95 24.89 8.01 19.21
CA GLN A 95 26.27 8.47 19.36
C GLN A 95 27.28 7.41 18.90
N ARG A 96 27.04 6.12 19.19
CA ARG A 96 27.88 5.02 18.70
C ARG A 96 27.90 4.95 17.17
N VAL A 97 26.75 5.07 16.53
CA VAL A 97 26.62 5.05 15.06
C VAL A 97 27.31 6.27 14.45
N LYS A 98 27.03 7.48 14.95
CA LYS A 98 27.70 8.73 14.50
C LYS A 98 29.22 8.64 14.64
N ASN A 99 29.71 8.15 15.79
CA ASN A 99 31.14 7.98 16.02
C ASN A 99 31.76 6.98 15.03
N PHE A 100 31.09 5.84 14.79
CA PHE A 100 31.58 4.84 13.85
C PHE A 100 31.64 5.39 12.42
N ILE A 101 30.59 6.09 11.97
CA ILE A 101 30.54 6.75 10.65
C ILE A 101 31.68 7.76 10.55
N ASN A 102 31.83 8.67 11.52
CA ASN A 102 32.86 9.71 11.48
C ASN A 102 34.29 9.15 11.51
N GLN A 103 34.53 8.05 12.23
CA GLN A 103 35.84 7.39 12.29
C GLN A 103 36.22 6.66 11.00
N HIS A 104 35.24 6.22 10.21
CA HIS A 104 35.45 5.31 9.08
C HIS A 104 34.87 5.82 7.75
N ALA A 105 34.42 7.07 7.66
CA ALA A 105 33.71 7.65 6.52
C ALA A 105 34.43 7.46 5.18
N ASP A 106 35.76 7.65 5.17
CA ASP A 106 36.56 7.59 3.94
C ASP A 106 37.17 6.19 3.68
N GLY A 107 36.93 5.23 4.58
CA GLY A 107 37.60 3.92 4.59
C GLY A 107 39.12 3.99 4.77
N ALA A 108 39.69 5.19 4.85
CA ALA A 108 41.12 5.43 5.00
C ALA A 108 41.59 5.00 6.39
N GLY A 109 42.67 4.23 6.44
CA GLY A 109 43.29 3.80 7.70
C GLY A 109 42.77 2.47 8.27
N ILE A 110 41.85 1.77 7.58
CA ILE A 110 41.48 0.39 7.92
C ILE A 110 42.55 -0.56 7.33
N ALA A 111 43.26 -1.28 8.18
CA ALA A 111 44.23 -2.26 7.71
C ALA A 111 43.53 -3.50 7.12
N GLU A 112 44.17 -4.19 6.16
CA GLU A 112 43.56 -5.36 5.48
C GLU A 112 43.14 -6.45 6.48
N ASN A 113 43.90 -6.62 7.57
CA ASN A 113 43.59 -7.56 8.64
C ASN A 113 42.45 -7.13 9.58
N GLU A 114 41.93 -5.91 9.46
CA GLU A 114 40.83 -5.36 10.27
C GLU A 114 39.49 -5.31 9.52
N ILE A 115 39.50 -5.58 8.21
CA ILE A 115 38.30 -5.46 7.35
C ILE A 115 37.17 -6.35 7.87
N ASP A 116 37.42 -7.63 8.12
CA ASP A 116 36.40 -8.57 8.57
C ASP A 116 35.80 -8.17 9.93
N GLU A 117 36.63 -7.63 10.83
CA GLU A 117 36.18 -7.13 12.12
C GLU A 117 35.25 -5.92 11.94
N LYS A 118 35.63 -4.97 11.07
CA LYS A 118 34.81 -3.79 10.77
C LYS A 118 33.51 -4.16 10.07
N LEU A 119 33.52 -5.11 9.15
CA LEU A 119 32.31 -5.64 8.53
C LEU A 119 31.37 -6.28 9.57
N SER A 120 31.92 -7.00 10.54
CA SER A 120 31.13 -7.58 11.64
C SER A 120 30.51 -6.47 12.52
N GLN A 121 31.28 -5.44 12.87
CA GLN A 121 30.79 -4.29 13.64
C GLN A 121 29.69 -3.53 12.90
N ILE A 122 29.85 -3.30 11.59
CA ILE A 122 28.83 -2.67 10.73
C ILE A 122 27.56 -3.51 10.75
N LYS A 123 27.66 -4.82 10.56
CA LYS A 123 26.50 -5.72 10.55
C LYS A 123 25.73 -5.65 11.87
N GLU A 124 26.43 -5.63 13.00
CA GLU A 124 25.83 -5.49 14.33
C GLU A 124 25.13 -4.12 14.49
N LEU A 125 25.83 -3.02 14.18
CA LEU A 125 25.29 -1.66 14.29
C LEU A 125 24.08 -1.46 13.40
N VAL A 126 24.12 -1.91 12.14
CA VAL A 126 22.98 -1.85 11.22
C VAL A 126 21.80 -2.63 11.79
N GLY A 127 22.01 -3.84 12.33
CA GLY A 127 20.94 -4.62 12.95
C GLY A 127 20.28 -3.90 14.13
N GLN A 128 21.08 -3.35 15.04
CA GLN A 128 20.58 -2.60 16.20
C GLN A 128 19.88 -1.30 15.79
N TYR A 129 20.48 -0.54 14.87
CA TYR A 129 19.98 0.75 14.43
C TYR A 129 18.68 0.61 13.61
N SER A 130 18.63 -0.34 12.67
CA SER A 130 17.41 -0.64 11.93
C SER A 130 16.26 -1.02 12.86
N ALA A 131 16.51 -1.80 13.91
CA ALA A 131 15.46 -2.18 14.87
C ALA A 131 14.85 -0.96 15.59
N VAL A 132 15.67 -0.01 16.07
CA VAL A 132 15.16 1.20 16.74
C VAL A 132 14.49 2.16 15.75
N VAL A 133 15.01 2.29 14.52
CA VAL A 133 14.40 3.12 13.47
C VAL A 133 13.02 2.58 13.12
N THR A 134 12.89 1.29 12.80
CA THR A 134 11.59 0.68 12.45
C THR A 134 10.57 0.82 13.58
N ARG A 135 10.98 0.63 14.85
CA ARG A 135 10.11 0.85 16.01
C ARG A 135 9.61 2.30 16.07
N SER A 136 10.51 3.26 15.85
CA SER A 136 10.22 4.69 15.91
C SER A 136 9.29 5.14 14.80
N GLU A 137 9.50 4.63 13.58
CA GLU A 137 8.58 4.84 12.45
C GLU A 137 7.18 4.33 12.78
N ALA A 138 7.08 3.11 13.34
CA ALA A 138 5.80 2.54 13.75
C ALA A 138 5.12 3.37 14.85
N PHE A 139 5.87 3.81 15.86
CA PHE A 139 5.38 4.69 16.92
C PHE A 139 4.87 6.03 16.38
N CYS A 140 5.68 6.74 15.59
CA CYS A 140 5.34 8.01 14.99
C CYS A 140 4.08 7.89 14.10
N ALA A 141 4.03 6.86 13.25
CA ALA A 141 2.86 6.57 12.43
C ALA A 141 1.59 6.34 13.29
N GLY A 142 1.71 5.61 14.40
CA GLY A 142 0.62 5.39 15.35
C GLY A 142 0.14 6.68 16.03
N VAL A 143 1.07 7.51 16.50
CA VAL A 143 0.77 8.80 17.13
C VAL A 143 0.08 9.75 16.15
N ILE A 144 0.60 9.88 14.93
CA ILE A 144 0.00 10.70 13.87
C ILE A 144 -1.41 10.18 13.55
N THR A 145 -1.58 8.88 13.38
CA THR A 145 -2.88 8.25 13.10
C THR A 145 -3.88 8.54 14.21
N LYS A 146 -3.46 8.45 15.49
CA LYS A 146 -4.29 8.81 16.65
C LYS A 146 -4.77 10.26 16.59
N TYR A 147 -3.90 11.21 16.25
CA TYR A 147 -4.29 12.62 16.13
C TYR A 147 -5.23 12.87 14.96
N ARG A 148 -4.97 12.25 13.80
CA ARG A 148 -5.86 12.35 12.62
C ARG A 148 -7.23 11.71 12.86
N LEU A 149 -7.31 10.63 13.63
CA LEU A 149 -8.60 10.05 14.05
C LEU A 149 -9.40 11.03 14.92
N ARG A 150 -8.76 11.72 15.87
CA ARG A 150 -9.42 12.73 16.71
C ARG A 150 -9.88 13.94 15.89
N GLU A 151 -9.05 14.43 14.97
CA GLU A 151 -9.43 15.47 14.02
C GLU A 151 -10.69 15.04 13.22
N ALA A 152 -10.71 13.82 12.73
CA ALA A 152 -11.86 13.30 12.00
C ALA A 152 -13.11 13.06 12.87
N MET A 153 -12.97 12.78 14.17
CA MET A 153 -14.09 12.80 15.11
C MET A 153 -14.71 14.20 15.19
N LEU A 154 -13.89 15.25 15.25
CA LEU A 154 -14.36 16.64 15.20
C LEU A 154 -15.08 16.94 13.88
N LEU A 155 -14.52 16.50 12.75
CA LEU A 155 -15.17 16.67 11.43
C LEU A 155 -16.51 15.92 11.34
N ASN A 156 -16.63 14.75 11.97
CA ASN A 156 -17.91 14.03 12.05
C ASN A 156 -18.96 14.81 12.86
N ILE A 157 -18.56 15.43 13.97
CA ILE A 157 -19.43 16.33 14.75
C ILE A 157 -19.82 17.55 13.91
N ALA A 158 -18.85 18.21 13.27
CA ALA A 158 -19.07 19.36 12.41
C ALA A 158 -20.06 19.03 11.28
N LYS A 159 -19.91 17.88 10.61
CA LYS A 159 -20.80 17.40 9.56
C LYS A 159 -22.26 17.29 10.02
N GLN A 160 -22.50 16.83 11.25
CA GLN A 160 -23.85 16.77 11.82
C GLN A 160 -24.42 18.18 12.07
N LEU A 161 -23.60 19.11 12.56
CA LEU A 161 -24.01 20.50 12.82
C LEU A 161 -24.32 21.26 11.52
N ILE A 162 -23.51 21.08 10.47
CA ILE A 162 -23.70 21.65 9.14
C ILE A 162 -25.01 21.17 8.52
N LYS A 163 -25.30 19.86 8.63
CA LYS A 163 -26.58 19.29 8.19
C LYS A 163 -27.77 19.95 8.89
N LYS A 164 -27.66 20.24 10.20
CA LYS A 164 -28.71 20.97 10.95
C LYS A 164 -28.88 22.42 10.49
N LYS A 165 -27.85 23.03 9.91
CA LYS A 165 -27.92 24.36 9.27
C LYS A 165 -28.45 24.34 7.83
N GLY A 166 -28.80 23.16 7.30
CA GLY A 166 -29.30 23.01 5.93
C GLY A 166 -28.22 23.16 4.85
N LEU A 167 -26.94 23.15 5.21
CA LEU A 167 -25.83 23.21 4.26
C LEU A 167 -25.34 21.80 3.92
N THR A 168 -24.74 21.62 2.75
CA THR A 168 -24.07 20.35 2.42
C THR A 168 -22.66 20.32 3.02
N TRP A 169 -22.18 19.10 3.33
CA TRP A 169 -20.82 18.90 3.84
C TRP A 169 -19.76 19.32 2.82
N GLU A 170 -20.00 19.06 1.53
CA GLU A 170 -19.03 19.32 0.47
C GLU A 170 -18.83 20.81 0.24
N GLU A 171 -19.92 21.59 0.15
CA GLU A 171 -19.85 23.05 0.06
C GLU A 171 -19.12 23.64 1.27
N HIS A 172 -19.45 23.19 2.48
CA HIS A 172 -18.79 23.66 3.67
C HIS A 172 -17.30 23.29 3.68
N PHE A 173 -16.96 22.06 3.26
CA PHE A 173 -15.58 21.61 3.27
C PHE A 173 -14.71 22.44 2.32
N ASN A 174 -15.16 22.61 1.07
CA ASN A 174 -14.43 23.36 0.05
C ASN A 174 -14.27 24.84 0.41
N ALA A 175 -15.19 25.41 1.20
CA ALA A 175 -15.11 26.79 1.64
C ALA A 175 -14.18 27.02 2.86
N ASN A 176 -13.87 25.99 3.64
CA ASN A 176 -13.19 26.15 4.95
C ASN A 176 -11.90 25.34 5.10
N TYR A 177 -11.65 24.35 4.23
CA TYR A 177 -10.50 23.46 4.33
C TYR A 177 -9.83 23.27 2.96
N PRO A 178 -8.53 22.92 2.93
CA PRO A 178 -7.83 22.64 1.68
C PRO A 178 -8.45 21.46 0.93
N GLU A 179 -8.78 21.64 -0.36
CA GLU A 179 -9.37 20.58 -1.18
C GLU A 179 -8.49 19.32 -1.25
N SER A 180 -7.17 19.50 -1.28
CA SER A 180 -6.18 18.41 -1.27
C SER A 180 -6.33 17.47 -0.08
N SER A 181 -6.85 17.96 1.05
CA SER A 181 -7.05 17.17 2.27
C SER A 181 -8.37 16.38 2.27
N ARG A 182 -9.29 16.66 1.34
CA ARG A 182 -10.67 16.14 1.36
C ARG A 182 -10.75 14.61 1.38
N ARG A 183 -9.96 13.94 0.53
CA ARG A 183 -9.93 12.47 0.47
C ARG A 183 -9.44 11.86 1.79
N SER A 184 -8.32 12.39 2.32
CA SER A 184 -7.76 11.94 3.58
C SER A 184 -8.73 12.18 4.74
N ALA A 185 -9.36 13.35 4.81
CA ALA A 185 -10.37 13.67 5.80
C ALA A 185 -11.57 12.70 5.74
N GLN A 186 -12.07 12.38 4.55
CA GLN A 186 -13.16 11.42 4.37
C GLN A 186 -12.77 10.00 4.83
N ASP A 187 -11.57 9.54 4.50
CA ASP A 187 -11.06 8.25 4.95
C ASP A 187 -10.99 8.19 6.48
N TYR A 188 -10.36 9.17 7.12
CA TYR A 188 -10.30 9.23 8.58
C TYR A 188 -11.68 9.42 9.22
N MET A 189 -12.60 10.16 8.61
CA MET A 189 -13.99 10.28 9.09
C MET A 189 -14.73 8.95 9.05
N ARG A 190 -14.43 8.09 8.08
CA ARG A 190 -14.94 6.71 8.03
C ARG A 190 -14.35 5.89 9.18
N LEU A 191 -13.03 5.95 9.39
CA LEU A 191 -12.34 5.26 10.49
C LEU A 191 -12.87 5.71 11.86
N ALA A 192 -13.02 7.03 12.06
CA ALA A 192 -13.42 7.64 13.32
C ALA A 192 -14.84 7.27 13.79
N LYS A 193 -15.66 6.62 12.95
CA LYS A 193 -16.97 6.09 13.33
C LYS A 193 -16.90 4.71 13.97
N ILE A 194 -15.77 4.03 13.85
CA ILE A 194 -15.58 2.69 14.39
C ILE A 194 -15.36 2.81 15.91
N PRO A 195 -16.13 2.08 16.74
CA PRO A 195 -15.90 2.01 18.18
C PRO A 195 -14.44 1.64 18.49
N ARG A 196 -13.87 2.27 19.53
CA ARG A 196 -12.51 1.99 20.04
C ARG A 196 -11.36 2.15 19.04
N ILE A 197 -11.58 2.76 17.87
CA ILE A 197 -10.57 2.93 16.80
C ILE A 197 -9.23 3.53 17.25
N ILE A 198 -9.24 4.37 18.28
CA ILE A 198 -8.02 5.00 18.82
C ILE A 198 -7.04 3.95 19.37
N GLY A 199 -7.52 2.88 20.00
CA GLY A 199 -6.67 1.79 20.51
C GLY A 199 -5.91 1.04 19.41
N TYR A 200 -6.41 1.13 18.17
CA TYR A 200 -5.83 0.46 17.01
C TYR A 200 -5.02 1.40 16.12
N ALA A 201 -4.77 2.64 16.56
CA ALA A 201 -4.05 3.65 15.76
C ALA A 201 -2.65 3.19 15.31
N VAL A 202 -2.04 2.27 16.05
CA VAL A 202 -0.71 1.73 15.79
C VAL A 202 -0.58 1.01 14.44
N PHE A 203 -1.70 0.54 13.86
CA PHE A 203 -1.73 -0.07 12.54
C PHE A 203 -1.61 0.92 11.39
N GLY A 204 -1.85 2.22 11.65
CA GLY A 204 -1.86 3.26 10.63
C GLY A 204 -3.12 3.27 9.76
N LYS A 205 -3.32 4.35 9.00
CA LYS A 205 -4.53 4.61 8.21
C LYS A 205 -4.87 3.49 7.22
N GLU A 206 -3.92 3.11 6.35
CA GLU A 206 -4.21 2.22 5.22
C GLU A 206 -4.59 0.81 5.69
N ARG A 207 -3.84 0.25 6.64
CA ARG A 207 -4.16 -1.05 7.24
C ARG A 207 -5.49 -1.03 8.00
N LEU A 208 -5.80 0.04 8.73
CA LEU A 208 -7.12 0.19 9.37
C LEU A 208 -8.26 0.21 8.34
N LEU A 209 -8.08 0.88 7.19
CA LEU A 209 -9.07 0.89 6.12
C LEU A 209 -9.29 -0.52 5.53
N GLU A 210 -8.24 -1.32 5.40
CA GLU A 210 -8.33 -2.69 4.91
C GLU A 210 -9.02 -3.62 5.90
N ILE A 211 -8.66 -3.55 7.19
CA ILE A 211 -9.36 -4.25 8.28
C ILE A 211 -10.87 -3.96 8.22
N ILE A 212 -11.25 -2.69 8.11
CA ILE A 212 -12.67 -2.30 8.05
C ILE A 212 -13.37 -2.76 6.76
N ARG A 213 -12.63 -3.00 5.68
CA ARG A 213 -13.19 -3.60 4.45
C ARG A 213 -13.38 -5.12 4.59
N ALA A 214 -12.49 -5.78 5.33
CA ALA A 214 -12.56 -7.22 5.59
C ALA A 214 -13.64 -7.56 6.63
N ILE A 215 -13.84 -6.71 7.64
CA ILE A 215 -14.88 -6.86 8.63
C ILE A 215 -16.26 -6.71 7.96
N LYS A 216 -17.07 -7.77 8.01
CA LYS A 216 -18.52 -7.67 7.74
C LYS A 216 -19.10 -6.66 8.73
N PRO A 217 -20.07 -5.81 8.34
CA PRO A 217 -20.66 -4.84 9.25
C PRO A 217 -21.16 -5.55 10.52
N ALA A 218 -20.35 -5.49 11.58
CA ALA A 218 -20.51 -6.30 12.77
C ALA A 218 -21.10 -5.43 13.86
N GLU A 219 -22.13 -5.95 14.51
CA GLU A 219 -22.83 -5.39 15.67
C GLU A 219 -21.98 -5.45 16.97
N SER A 220 -20.64 -5.47 16.84
CA SER A 220 -19.71 -5.55 17.97
C SER A 220 -19.32 -4.15 18.45
N ASP A 221 -19.21 -4.00 19.78
CA ASP A 221 -18.63 -2.82 20.44
C ASP A 221 -17.12 -2.68 20.17
N ASP A 222 -16.48 -3.73 19.67
CA ASP A 222 -15.07 -3.75 19.28
C ASP A 222 -14.87 -4.61 18.01
N PRO A 223 -15.19 -4.08 16.82
CA PRO A 223 -15.16 -4.86 15.59
C PRO A 223 -13.73 -5.20 15.13
N ILE A 224 -12.75 -4.33 15.42
CA ILE A 224 -11.34 -4.60 15.09
C ILE A 224 -10.76 -5.65 16.04
N GLY A 225 -11.02 -5.55 17.34
CA GLY A 225 -10.57 -6.57 18.29
C GLY A 225 -11.15 -7.95 17.98
N ALA A 226 -12.42 -8.01 17.57
CA ALA A 226 -13.05 -9.25 17.10
C ALA A 226 -12.37 -9.83 15.86
N PHE A 227 -11.99 -8.99 14.88
CA PHE A 227 -11.25 -9.43 13.70
C PHE A 227 -9.88 -10.01 14.06
N LEU A 228 -9.14 -9.35 14.94
CA LEU A 228 -7.82 -9.82 15.39
C LEU A 228 -7.94 -11.16 16.11
N LEU A 229 -8.90 -11.28 17.04
CA LEU A 229 -9.13 -12.51 17.78
C LEU A 229 -9.56 -13.68 16.89
N GLN A 230 -10.41 -13.43 15.87
CA GLN A 230 -10.83 -14.45 14.91
C GLN A 230 -9.65 -15.03 14.11
N ASN A 231 -8.57 -14.26 13.96
CA ASN A 231 -7.35 -14.67 13.25
C ASN A 231 -6.22 -15.05 14.22
N ASP A 232 -6.53 -15.35 15.48
CA ASP A 232 -5.56 -15.71 16.52
C ASP A 232 -4.46 -14.65 16.76
N ILE A 233 -4.75 -13.39 16.46
CA ILE A 233 -3.84 -12.26 16.68
C ILE A 233 -4.11 -11.68 18.06
N ASN A 234 -3.26 -12.00 19.03
CA ASN A 234 -3.35 -11.43 20.37
C ASN A 234 -2.75 -10.01 20.40
N PHE A 235 -3.60 -9.00 20.47
CA PHE A 235 -3.20 -7.61 20.61
C PHE A 235 -4.01 -6.94 21.71
N THR A 236 -3.30 -6.36 22.68
CA THR A 236 -3.89 -5.56 23.75
C THR A 236 -3.50 -4.10 23.53
N PRO A 237 -4.46 -3.20 23.21
CA PRO A 237 -4.17 -1.79 22.93
C PRO A 237 -3.46 -1.01 24.05
N ASP A 238 -3.62 -1.47 25.30
CA ASP A 238 -3.09 -0.84 26.50
C ASP A 238 -1.76 -1.46 26.95
N ASP A 239 -1.17 -2.36 26.16
CA ASP A 239 0.15 -2.93 26.45
C ASP A 239 1.25 -1.95 26.00
N ASP A 240 2.18 -1.66 26.90
CA ASP A 240 3.32 -0.78 26.65
C ASP A 240 4.44 -1.50 25.86
N ASP A 241 4.40 -2.83 25.78
CA ASP A 241 5.37 -3.62 25.04
C ASP A 241 5.00 -3.74 23.54
N LEU A 242 5.46 -2.75 22.76
CA LEU A 242 5.36 -2.75 21.30
C LEU A 242 6.65 -3.26 20.63
N SER A 243 7.48 -4.05 21.33
CA SER A 243 8.74 -4.54 20.78
C SER A 243 8.57 -5.35 19.49
N ASP A 244 7.44 -6.06 19.35
CA ASP A 244 7.12 -6.93 18.20
C ASP A 244 6.07 -6.34 17.24
N ILE A 245 5.95 -5.01 17.17
CA ILE A 245 4.92 -4.38 16.32
C ILE A 245 5.03 -4.73 14.84
N THR A 246 6.24 -4.99 14.35
CA THR A 246 6.46 -5.42 12.96
C THR A 246 5.82 -6.78 12.72
N GLU A 247 6.09 -7.75 13.60
CA GLU A 247 5.48 -9.09 13.53
C GLU A 247 3.96 -9.01 13.64
N LEU A 248 3.46 -8.19 14.56
CA LEU A 248 2.02 -7.95 14.69
C LEU A 248 1.40 -7.42 13.38
N LYS A 249 2.03 -6.44 12.73
CA LYS A 249 1.58 -5.91 11.43
C LYS A 249 1.62 -6.98 10.34
N THR A 250 2.67 -7.79 10.29
CA THR A 250 2.80 -8.91 9.35
C THR A 250 1.68 -9.94 9.53
N LYS A 251 1.33 -10.30 10.77
CA LYS A 251 0.19 -11.20 11.06
C LYS A 251 -1.13 -10.61 10.61
N VAL A 252 -1.35 -9.32 10.83
CA VAL A 252 -2.56 -8.62 10.36
C VAL A 252 -2.63 -8.61 8.83
N ASP A 253 -1.51 -8.32 8.16
CA ASP A 253 -1.45 -8.32 6.70
C ASP A 253 -1.70 -9.73 6.15
N ALA A 254 -1.18 -10.77 6.81
CA ALA A 254 -1.45 -12.16 6.46
C ALA A 254 -2.95 -12.51 6.61
N ALA A 255 -3.59 -12.11 7.71
CA ALA A 255 -5.02 -12.30 7.93
C ALA A 255 -5.87 -11.60 6.84
N LEU A 256 -5.51 -10.37 6.47
CA LEU A 256 -6.19 -9.64 5.39
C LEU A 256 -6.06 -10.34 4.03
N VAL A 257 -4.88 -10.87 3.73
CA VAL A 257 -4.65 -11.67 2.52
C VAL A 257 -5.47 -12.96 2.57
N MET A 258 -5.53 -13.64 3.71
CA MET A 258 -6.32 -14.88 3.87
C MET A 258 -7.83 -14.64 3.64
N GLU A 259 -8.39 -13.54 4.17
CA GLU A 259 -9.77 -13.13 3.89
C GLU A 259 -9.99 -12.89 2.37
N LYS A 260 -9.01 -12.28 1.71
CA LYS A 260 -9.04 -12.03 0.27
C LYS A 260 -8.96 -13.33 -0.54
N VAL A 261 -8.09 -14.27 -0.15
CA VAL A 261 -7.97 -15.62 -0.71
C VAL A 261 -9.32 -16.32 -0.64
N GLN A 262 -9.94 -16.37 0.54
CA GLN A 262 -11.24 -16.99 0.75
C GLN A 262 -12.33 -16.33 -0.10
N SER A 263 -12.37 -15.00 -0.17
CA SER A 263 -13.33 -14.27 -1.00
C SER A 263 -13.19 -14.60 -2.50
N ILE A 264 -11.95 -14.70 -3.02
CA ILE A 264 -11.71 -15.05 -4.42
C ILE A 264 -12.06 -16.53 -4.66
N ALA A 265 -11.67 -17.44 -3.77
CA ALA A 265 -11.97 -18.86 -3.87
C ALA A 265 -13.49 -19.11 -3.91
N GLN A 266 -14.24 -18.49 -3.00
CA GLN A 266 -15.71 -18.56 -2.94
C GLN A 266 -16.36 -18.04 -4.23
N LYS A 267 -15.90 -16.91 -4.78
CA LYS A 267 -16.41 -16.35 -6.06
C LYS A 267 -16.18 -17.29 -7.24
N ASN A 268 -15.15 -18.14 -7.19
CA ASN A 268 -14.82 -19.09 -8.24
C ASN A 268 -15.37 -20.50 -7.97
N GLY A 269 -16.08 -20.72 -6.85
CA GLY A 269 -16.60 -22.03 -6.45
C GLY A 269 -15.49 -23.05 -6.18
N VAL A 270 -14.33 -22.60 -5.71
CA VAL A 270 -13.18 -23.45 -5.39
C VAL A 270 -13.00 -23.45 -3.88
N ASP A 271 -12.81 -24.65 -3.31
CA ASP A 271 -12.33 -24.79 -1.95
C ASP A 271 -10.80 -24.71 -1.96
N LEU A 272 -10.27 -23.59 -1.49
CA LEU A 272 -8.85 -23.28 -1.50
C LEU A 272 -8.34 -23.20 -0.06
N GLU A 273 -7.73 -24.28 0.39
CA GLU A 273 -7.11 -24.38 1.70
C GLU A 273 -5.64 -23.90 1.61
N VAL A 274 -5.38 -22.67 2.04
CA VAL A 274 -4.02 -22.10 2.09
C VAL A 274 -3.56 -22.07 3.54
N ASP A 275 -2.31 -22.49 3.76
CA ASP A 275 -1.66 -22.36 5.06
C ASP A 275 -1.32 -20.88 5.36
N PRO A 276 -1.90 -20.28 6.42
CA PRO A 276 -1.61 -18.90 6.81
C PRO A 276 -0.13 -18.62 7.02
N GLN A 277 0.65 -19.59 7.51
CA GLN A 277 2.08 -19.42 7.79
C GLN A 277 2.88 -19.17 6.52
N LYS A 278 2.45 -19.72 5.38
CA LYS A 278 3.13 -19.51 4.08
C LYS A 278 2.89 -18.10 3.55
N ILE A 279 1.68 -17.57 3.76
CA ILE A 279 1.37 -16.18 3.44
C ILE A 279 2.15 -15.22 4.34
N GLU A 280 2.21 -15.51 5.63
CA GLU A 280 2.99 -14.73 6.60
C GLU A 280 4.48 -14.69 6.21
N MET A 281 5.06 -15.85 5.87
CA MET A 281 6.45 -15.95 5.40
C MET A 281 6.68 -15.13 4.12
N LEU A 282 5.75 -15.16 3.17
CA LEU A 282 5.86 -14.41 1.93
C LEU A 282 5.81 -12.88 2.18
N ILE A 283 4.95 -12.42 3.08
CA ILE A 283 4.88 -11.02 3.50
C ILE A 283 6.14 -10.61 4.25
N ALA A 284 6.68 -11.47 5.12
CA ALA A 284 7.94 -11.24 5.82
C ALA A 284 9.15 -11.09 4.87
N LEU A 285 9.10 -11.72 3.69
CA LEU A 285 10.06 -11.52 2.60
C LEU A 285 9.84 -10.21 1.82
N GLY A 286 8.89 -9.36 2.25
CA GLY A 286 8.55 -8.10 1.60
C GLY A 286 7.74 -8.28 0.30
N LYS A 287 7.08 -9.43 0.13
CA LYS A 287 6.26 -9.73 -1.04
C LYS A 287 4.80 -9.86 -0.65
N GLU A 288 4.03 -8.82 -0.91
CA GLU A 288 2.59 -8.88 -0.75
C GLU A 288 1.96 -9.72 -1.89
N PRO A 289 1.10 -10.71 -1.57
CA PRO A 289 0.41 -11.51 -2.58
C PRO A 289 -0.50 -10.67 -3.48
N SER A 290 -0.11 -10.54 -4.74
CA SER A 290 -0.87 -9.78 -5.74
C SER A 290 -2.16 -10.50 -6.14
N ASP A 291 -3.15 -9.75 -6.66
CA ASP A 291 -4.40 -10.32 -7.20
C ASP A 291 -4.15 -11.39 -8.27
N SER A 292 -3.10 -11.23 -9.08
CA SER A 292 -2.73 -12.20 -10.11
C SER A 292 -2.20 -13.49 -9.49
N LEU A 293 -1.38 -13.40 -8.44
CA LEU A 293 -0.91 -14.56 -7.69
C LEU A 293 -2.08 -15.33 -7.06
N LEU A 294 -2.99 -14.62 -6.39
CA LEU A 294 -4.16 -15.23 -5.75
C LEU A 294 -5.07 -15.93 -6.78
N LYS A 295 -5.30 -15.31 -7.94
CA LYS A 295 -6.04 -15.94 -9.06
C LYS A 295 -5.33 -17.16 -9.62
N LYS A 296 -3.99 -17.13 -9.71
CA LYS A 296 -3.17 -18.27 -10.15
C LYS A 296 -3.30 -19.45 -9.18
N MET A 297 -3.27 -19.19 -7.87
CA MET A 297 -3.50 -20.22 -6.84
C MET A 297 -4.90 -20.86 -6.95
N VAL A 298 -5.95 -20.05 -7.06
CA VAL A 298 -7.32 -20.55 -7.24
C VAL A 298 -7.45 -21.37 -8.53
N THR A 299 -6.85 -20.90 -9.61
CA THR A 299 -6.82 -21.65 -10.88
C THR A 299 -6.10 -22.98 -10.69
N MET A 300 -4.92 -22.98 -10.08
CA MET A 300 -4.14 -24.19 -9.84
C MET A 300 -4.93 -25.24 -9.04
N GLN A 301 -5.57 -24.82 -7.95
CA GLN A 301 -6.39 -25.70 -7.11
C GLN A 301 -7.60 -26.27 -7.87
N LYS A 302 -8.32 -25.43 -8.65
CA LYS A 302 -9.48 -25.85 -9.46
C LYS A 302 -9.16 -27.02 -10.39
N PHE A 303 -7.92 -27.13 -10.83
CA PHE A 303 -7.49 -28.14 -11.79
C PHE A 303 -6.64 -29.26 -11.21
N GLY A 304 -6.59 -29.35 -9.87
CA GLY A 304 -5.94 -30.43 -9.12
C GLY A 304 -4.45 -30.22 -8.86
N GLY A 305 -3.94 -28.99 -8.98
CA GLY A 305 -2.64 -28.62 -8.46
C GLY A 305 -2.69 -28.27 -6.97
N ASP A 306 -1.53 -28.08 -6.36
CA ASP A 306 -1.39 -27.77 -4.93
C ASP A 306 -0.91 -26.31 -4.76
N ALA A 307 -1.82 -25.45 -4.28
CA ALA A 307 -1.51 -24.04 -4.05
C ALA A 307 -0.45 -23.83 -2.95
N ASN A 308 -0.38 -24.72 -1.95
CA ASN A 308 0.59 -24.64 -0.86
C ASN A 308 1.99 -25.05 -1.32
N ALA A 309 2.11 -26.04 -2.21
CA ALA A 309 3.38 -26.38 -2.84
C ALA A 309 3.93 -25.24 -3.71
N TYR A 310 3.03 -24.53 -4.41
CA TYR A 310 3.40 -23.36 -5.20
C TYR A 310 3.86 -22.18 -4.34
N LEU A 311 3.23 -21.94 -3.19
CA LEU A 311 3.70 -20.95 -2.23
C LEU A 311 5.08 -21.31 -1.65
N ASP A 312 5.33 -22.59 -1.35
CA ASP A 312 6.66 -23.03 -0.90
C ASP A 312 7.73 -22.70 -1.94
N GLU A 313 7.45 -22.96 -3.22
CA GLU A 313 8.36 -22.69 -4.33
C GLU A 313 8.71 -21.19 -4.43
N ILE A 314 7.71 -20.32 -4.26
CA ILE A 314 7.91 -18.87 -4.26
C ILE A 314 8.75 -18.45 -3.05
N CYS A 315 8.45 -18.98 -1.87
CA CYS A 315 9.19 -18.63 -0.65
C CYS A 315 10.64 -19.10 -0.71
N MET A 316 10.89 -20.30 -1.25
CA MET A 316 12.25 -20.81 -1.50
C MET A 316 13.05 -19.93 -2.47
N ASN A 317 12.37 -19.26 -3.40
CA ASN A 317 12.97 -18.33 -4.35
C ASN A 317 12.99 -16.87 -3.87
N GLY A 318 12.97 -16.64 -2.55
CA GLY A 318 13.03 -15.29 -1.96
C GLY A 318 11.82 -14.43 -2.32
N GLY A 319 10.68 -15.07 -2.56
CA GLY A 319 9.44 -14.40 -2.91
C GLY A 319 9.31 -14.01 -4.40
N ALA A 320 10.24 -14.42 -5.25
CA ALA A 320 10.08 -14.31 -6.69
C ALA A 320 9.16 -15.43 -7.21
N ASP A 321 8.22 -15.09 -8.09
CA ASP A 321 7.53 -16.12 -8.90
C ASP A 321 8.60 -16.85 -9.71
N VAL A 322 8.47 -18.17 -9.81
CA VAL A 322 9.46 -19.01 -10.48
C VAL A 322 9.35 -18.78 -11.98
N HIS A 323 10.02 -17.74 -12.44
CA HIS A 323 10.39 -17.60 -13.83
C HIS A 323 11.72 -18.29 -14.01
N VAL A 324 11.70 -19.38 -14.78
CA VAL A 324 12.92 -20.00 -15.28
C VAL A 324 13.67 -18.93 -16.07
N ALA A 325 14.74 -18.39 -15.49
CA ALA A 325 15.62 -17.46 -16.15
C ALA A 325 16.27 -18.17 -17.35
N GLY A 326 15.78 -17.88 -18.57
CA GLY A 326 16.39 -18.39 -19.80
C GLY A 326 15.48 -18.53 -21.02
N SER A 327 14.15 -18.57 -20.89
CA SER A 327 13.24 -18.61 -22.05
C SER A 327 12.41 -17.34 -22.15
N SER A 328 12.52 -16.62 -23.26
CA SER A 328 11.69 -15.46 -23.62
C SER A 328 10.21 -15.78 -23.88
N VAL A 329 9.75 -16.94 -23.41
CA VAL A 329 8.36 -17.39 -23.46
C VAL A 329 7.97 -17.69 -22.03
N THR A 330 6.98 -16.96 -21.51
CA THR A 330 6.26 -17.30 -20.29
C THR A 330 5.65 -18.69 -20.47
N ALA A 331 6.36 -19.74 -20.08
CA ALA A 331 5.80 -21.08 -20.05
C ALA A 331 4.72 -21.09 -18.96
N GLU A 332 3.45 -21.12 -19.37
CA GLU A 332 2.36 -21.47 -18.46
C GLU A 332 2.73 -22.79 -17.78
N SER A 333 2.57 -22.90 -16.47
CA SER A 333 2.89 -24.14 -15.75
C SER A 333 2.11 -25.30 -16.38
N LEU A 334 2.71 -26.50 -16.50
CA LEU A 334 2.02 -27.65 -17.08
C LEU A 334 0.65 -27.92 -16.41
N PRO A 335 0.47 -27.73 -15.08
CA PRO A 335 -0.84 -27.74 -14.45
C PRO A 335 -1.83 -26.71 -15.02
N THR A 336 -1.39 -25.49 -15.33
CA THR A 336 -2.20 -24.42 -15.97
C THR A 336 -2.59 -24.76 -17.41
N ILE A 337 -1.72 -25.45 -18.16
CA ILE A 337 -2.02 -25.90 -19.51
C ILE A 337 -3.06 -27.04 -19.45
N ILE A 338 -2.84 -28.04 -18.58
CA ILE A 338 -3.79 -29.16 -18.36
C ILE A 338 -5.15 -28.62 -17.92
N ALA A 339 -5.14 -27.64 -17.02
CA ALA A 339 -6.31 -26.90 -16.56
C ALA A 339 -7.13 -26.33 -17.71
N ARG A 340 -6.47 -25.55 -18.58
CA ARG A 340 -7.11 -24.90 -19.72
C ARG A 340 -7.68 -25.92 -20.70
N VAL A 341 -6.96 -27.00 -20.99
CA VAL A 341 -7.43 -28.10 -21.84
C VAL A 341 -8.67 -28.76 -21.27
N LYS A 342 -8.72 -29.02 -19.94
CA LYS A 342 -9.93 -29.56 -19.29
C LYS A 342 -11.12 -28.62 -19.39
N SER A 343 -10.92 -27.33 -19.14
CA SER A 343 -11.98 -26.32 -19.24
C SER A 343 -12.53 -26.18 -20.65
N ILE A 344 -11.65 -26.23 -21.66
CA ILE A 344 -12.05 -26.23 -23.07
C ILE A 344 -12.93 -27.46 -23.35
N ARG A 345 -12.48 -28.66 -22.95
CA ARG A 345 -13.25 -29.91 -23.11
C ARG A 345 -14.65 -29.83 -22.48
N GLU A 346 -14.75 -29.32 -21.25
CA GLU A 346 -16.04 -29.16 -20.56
C GLU A 346 -16.97 -28.23 -21.32
N HIS A 347 -16.46 -27.07 -21.76
CA HIS A 347 -17.25 -26.11 -22.51
C HIS A 347 -17.75 -26.66 -23.86
N ILE A 348 -16.92 -27.43 -24.57
CA ILE A 348 -17.30 -28.11 -25.82
C ILE A 348 -18.31 -29.23 -25.56
N SER A 349 -18.22 -29.89 -24.42
CA SER A 349 -19.16 -30.96 -24.05
C SER A 349 -20.57 -30.40 -23.76
N ASP A 350 -20.63 -29.15 -23.28
CA ASP A 350 -21.89 -28.44 -23.00
C ASP A 350 -22.51 -27.82 -24.27
N ASP A 351 -21.70 -27.52 -25.30
CA ASP A 351 -22.16 -27.01 -26.60
C ASP A 351 -21.56 -27.80 -27.77
N ALA A 352 -22.31 -28.81 -28.22
CA ALA A 352 -21.92 -29.69 -29.31
C ALA A 352 -21.68 -28.97 -30.65
N SER A 353 -22.15 -27.73 -30.83
CA SER A 353 -21.87 -26.95 -32.05
C SER A 353 -20.41 -26.47 -32.14
N LEU A 354 -19.68 -26.51 -31.02
CA LEU A 354 -18.25 -26.16 -30.96
C LEU A 354 -17.34 -27.32 -31.40
N LEU A 355 -17.84 -28.57 -31.41
CA LEU A 355 -17.07 -29.73 -31.88
C LEU A 355 -16.62 -29.57 -33.33
N ASP A 356 -17.50 -29.03 -34.18
CA ASP A 356 -17.22 -28.83 -35.61
C ASP A 356 -16.15 -27.75 -35.86
N GLN A 357 -15.83 -26.92 -34.86
CA GLN A 357 -14.80 -25.89 -34.94
C GLN A 357 -13.41 -26.43 -34.58
N ILE A 358 -13.34 -27.61 -33.96
CA ILE A 358 -12.07 -28.23 -33.54
C ILE A 358 -11.60 -29.16 -34.64
N LYS A 359 -10.48 -28.82 -35.25
CA LYS A 359 -9.87 -29.69 -36.25
C LYS A 359 -9.17 -30.82 -35.54
N LEU A 360 -9.43 -32.05 -35.98
CA LEU A 360 -8.75 -33.25 -35.46
C LEU A 360 -7.22 -33.11 -35.50
N GLN A 361 -6.70 -32.44 -36.52
CA GLN A 361 -5.28 -32.14 -36.69
C GLN A 361 -4.68 -31.34 -35.51
N ASP A 362 -5.44 -30.44 -34.90
CA ASP A 362 -4.97 -29.65 -33.76
C ASP A 362 -4.87 -30.51 -32.49
N ILE A 363 -5.75 -31.51 -32.35
CA ILE A 363 -5.71 -32.50 -31.25
C ILE A 363 -4.51 -33.43 -31.44
N GLU A 364 -4.31 -33.95 -32.65
CA GLU A 364 -3.16 -34.80 -32.99
C GLU A 364 -1.83 -34.08 -32.77
N ALA A 365 -1.76 -32.79 -33.11
CA ALA A 365 -0.60 -31.95 -32.82
C ALA A 365 -0.33 -31.84 -31.31
N LEU A 366 -1.38 -31.60 -30.50
CA LEU A 366 -1.24 -31.54 -29.04
C LEU A 366 -0.79 -32.88 -28.45
N GLU A 367 -1.31 -34.01 -28.94
CA GLU A 367 -0.87 -35.35 -28.53
C GLU A 367 0.60 -35.60 -28.88
N GLY A 368 1.05 -35.15 -30.06
CA GLY A 368 2.44 -35.20 -30.49
C GLY A 368 3.39 -34.45 -29.54
N GLU A 369 3.04 -33.22 -29.18
CA GLU A 369 3.83 -32.42 -28.22
C GLU A 369 3.85 -33.05 -26.82
N ILE A 370 2.73 -33.62 -26.36
CA ILE A 370 2.67 -34.37 -25.09
C ILE A 370 3.58 -35.61 -25.14
N ALA A 371 3.62 -36.33 -26.26
CA ALA A 371 4.50 -37.47 -26.44
C ALA A 371 5.98 -37.07 -26.42
N ALA A 372 6.33 -35.95 -27.07
CA ALA A 372 7.68 -35.38 -27.05
C ALA A 372 8.10 -34.98 -25.62
N LEU A 373 7.22 -34.31 -24.87
CA LEU A 373 7.45 -33.98 -23.46
C LEU A 373 7.69 -35.22 -22.58
N LYS A 374 6.94 -36.30 -22.80
CA LYS A 374 7.15 -37.57 -22.09
C LYS A 374 8.52 -38.18 -22.39
N GLN A 375 8.97 -38.14 -23.65
CA GLN A 375 10.29 -38.64 -24.03
C GLN A 375 11.41 -37.83 -23.38
N LEU A 376 11.30 -36.50 -23.36
CA LEU A 376 12.26 -35.62 -22.70
C LEU A 376 12.41 -35.94 -21.21
N LYS A 377 11.29 -36.15 -20.50
CA LYS A 377 11.31 -36.52 -19.08
C LYS A 377 11.94 -37.89 -18.82
N ASN A 378 11.71 -38.86 -19.70
CA ASN A 378 12.23 -40.23 -19.54
C ASN A 378 13.72 -40.37 -19.92
N ASN A 379 14.27 -39.38 -20.62
CA ASN A 379 15.67 -39.34 -21.04
C ASN A 379 16.57 -38.51 -20.10
N GLN A 380 16.01 -37.97 -19.02
CA GLN A 380 16.72 -37.43 -17.86
C GLN A 380 16.70 -38.47 -16.73
#